data_AF-A0A7J4L764-F1
#
_entry.id   AF-A0A7J4L764-F1
#
_cell.length_a   1.000
_cell.length_b   1.000
_cell.length_c   1.000
_cell.angle_alpha   90.00
_cell.angle_beta   90.00
_cell.angle_gamma   90.00
#
_symmetry.space_group_name_H-M   'P 1'
#
loop_
_entity.id
_entity.type
_entity.pdbx_description
1 polymer ?
#
loop_
_entity_poly.entity_id
_entity_poly.type
_entity_poly.pdbx_seq_one_letter_code
_entity_poly.pdbx_strand_id
1 'polypeptide(L)' 'MITGMTRPEFLPLMHACAAIVTDGGGILCHAAIVAREIRNPLLNTNPDLKVGV' A
#
# COMPACT_ATOMS: atom_id res chain seq x y z
N MET A 1 -3.39 4.73 -6.42
CA MET A 1 -2.48 3.81 -7.13
C MET A 1 -3.03 2.39 -7.03
N ILE A 2 -3.03 1.62 -8.12
CA ILE A 2 -3.40 0.20 -8.14
C ILE A 2 -2.20 -0.55 -8.71
N THR A 3 -1.62 -1.50 -7.96
CA THR A 3 -0.44 -2.28 -8.40
C THR A 3 -0.44 -3.68 -7.79
N GLY A 4 0.02 -4.70 -8.51
CA GLY A 4 0.14 -6.05 -7.94
C GLY A 4 1.27 -6.19 -6.93
N MET A 5 2.32 -5.37 -7.03
CA MET A 5 3.45 -5.40 -6.12
C MET A 5 4.05 -3.99 -5.99
N THR A 6 4.33 -3.56 -4.78
CA THR A 6 4.94 -2.25 -4.49
C THR A 6 6.45 -2.34 -4.40
N ARG A 7 7.11 -1.51 -5.23
CA ARG A 7 8.53 -1.21 -5.21
C ARG A 7 8.77 0.16 -4.55
N PRO A 8 9.93 0.38 -3.91
CA PRO A 8 10.27 1.67 -3.28
C PRO A 8 10.34 2.81 -4.29
N GLU A 9 10.56 2.56 -5.58
CA GLU A 9 10.52 3.60 -6.63
C GLU A 9 9.17 4.33 -6.71
N PHE A 10 8.09 3.69 -6.25
CA PHE A 10 6.75 4.28 -6.26
C PHE A 10 6.47 5.18 -5.05
N LEU A 11 7.40 5.35 -4.10
CA LEU A 11 7.22 6.25 -2.95
C LEU A 11 6.64 7.63 -3.30
N PRO A 12 7.23 8.42 -4.23
CA PRO A 12 6.70 9.73 -4.57
C PRO A 12 5.27 9.65 -5.16
N LEU A 13 4.99 8.58 -5.90
CA LEU A 13 3.66 8.29 -6.45
C LEU A 13 2.64 7.93 -5.36
N MET A 14 3.06 7.22 -4.31
CA MET A 14 2.22 6.88 -3.16
C MET A 14 1.85 8.13 -2.35
N HIS A 15 2.78 9.06 -2.17
CA HIS A 15 2.53 10.36 -1.53
C HIS A 15 1.57 11.26 -2.32
N ALA A 16 1.57 11.15 -3.65
CA ALA A 16 0.68 11.94 -4.52
C ALA A 16 -0.71 11.32 -4.72
N CYS A 17 -0.91 10.06 -4.32
CA CYS A 17 -2.20 9.37 -4.46
C CYS A 17 -3.13 9.68 -3.28
N ALA A 18 -4.44 9.46 -3.46
CA ALA A 18 -5.44 9.51 -2.37
C ALA A 18 -5.72 8.13 -1.73
N ALA A 19 -5.39 7.04 -2.42
CA ALA A 19 -5.57 5.67 -1.95
C ALA A 19 -4.61 4.72 -2.66
N ILE A 20 -4.23 3.63 -1.99
CA ILE A 20 -3.33 2.59 -2.53
C ILE A 20 -4.08 1.25 -2.51
N VAL A 21 -4.13 0.57 -3.64
CA VAL A 21 -4.69 -0.78 -3.76
C VAL A 21 -3.59 -1.70 -4.24
N THR A 22 -3.35 -2.79 -3.50
CA THR A 22 -2.35 -3.79 -3.84
C THR A 22 -2.91 -5.21 -3.77
N ASP A 23 -2.40 -6.11 -4.59
CA ASP A 23 -2.78 -7.53 -4.58
C ASP A 23 -1.77 -8.41 -3.82
N GLY A 24 -0.60 -7.84 -3.48
CA GLY A 24 0.44 -8.53 -2.73
C GLY A 24 1.12 -7.62 -1.72
N GLY A 25 1.63 -8.22 -0.64
CA GLY A 25 2.40 -7.54 0.40
C GLY A 25 1.65 -7.36 1.71
N GLY A 26 2.27 -7.76 2.82
CA GLY A 26 1.65 -7.79 4.16
C GLY A 26 1.83 -6.48 4.92
N ILE A 27 1.61 -6.54 6.24
CA ILE A 27 1.69 -5.38 7.15
C ILE A 27 3.05 -4.67 7.19
N LEU A 28 4.13 -5.34 6.76
CA LEU A 28 5.49 -4.81 6.69
C LEU A 28 5.92 -4.35 5.29
N CYS A 29 5.02 -4.38 4.29
CA CYS A 29 5.38 -3.95 2.95
C CYS A 29 5.57 -2.42 2.88
N HIS A 30 6.34 -1.95 1.89
CA HIS A 30 6.56 -0.52 1.66
C HIS A 30 5.25 0.27 1.57
N ALA A 31 4.23 -0.29 0.91
CA ALA A 31 2.93 0.33 0.80
C ALA A 31 2.26 0.53 2.16
N ALA A 32 2.31 -0.49 3.03
CA ALA A 32 1.66 -0.48 4.34
C ALA A 32 2.32 0.50 5.31
N ILE A 33 3.66 0.58 5.29
CA ILE A 33 4.40 1.55 6.11
C ILE A 33 4.11 2.97 5.63
N VAL A 34 4.25 3.23 4.33
CA VAL A 34 3.99 4.57 3.78
C VAL A 34 2.54 4.98 4.03
N ALA A 35 1.56 4.12 3.75
CA ALA A 35 0.15 4.40 4.01
C ALA A 35 -0.13 4.82 5.46
N ARG A 36 0.57 4.22 6.44
CA ARG A 36 0.51 4.61 7.85
C ARG A 36 1.14 5.98 8.12
N GLU A 37 2.26 6.29 7.47
CA GLU A 37 2.92 7.60 7.60
C GLU A 37 2.08 8.74 7.01
N ILE A 38 1.52 8.55 5.81
CA ILE A 38 0.69 9.57 5.13
C ILE A 38 -0.81 9.51 5.48
N ARG A 39 -1.22 8.61 6.39
CA ARG A 39 -2.63 8.37 6.77
C ARG A 39 -3.57 8.14 5.59
N ASN A 40 -3.04 7.57 4.51
CA ASN A 40 -3.82 7.30 3.32
C ASN A 40 -4.42 5.89 3.37
N PRO A 41 -5.65 5.68 2.87
CA PRO A 41 -6.27 4.38 2.82
C PRO A 41 -5.46 3.42 1.94
N LEU A 42 -5.16 2.25 2.50
CA LEU A 42 -4.53 1.13 1.81
C LEU A 42 -5.44 -0.09 1.86
N LEU A 43 -5.70 -0.66 0.69
CA LEU A 43 -6.51 -1.86 0.52
C LEU A 43 -5.65 -2.97 -0.07
N ASN A 44 -5.69 -4.15 0.55
CA ASN A 44 -5.16 -5.37 -0.05
C ASN A 44 -6.30 -6.22 -0.60
N THR A 45 -6.19 -6.67 -1.85
CA THR A 45 -7.19 -7.56 -2.47
C THR A 45 -6.97 -9.03 -2.14
N ASN A 46 -5.82 -9.40 -1.56
CA ASN A 46 -5.55 -10.77 -1.13
C ASN A 46 -6.15 -11.06 0.27
N PRO A 47 -7.08 -12.03 0.39
CA PRO A 47 -7.78 -12.33 1.64
C PRO A 47 -6.88 -12.91 2.74
N ASP A 48 -5.73 -13.50 2.39
CA ASP A 48 -4.81 -14.14 3.34
C ASP A 48 -3.93 -13.12 4.08
N LEU A 49 -3.74 -11.94 3.50
CA LEU A 49 -2.93 -10.88 4.08
C LEU A 49 -3.81 -9.75 4.60
N LYS A 50 -4.13 -9.83 5.90
CA LYS A 50 -4.86 -8.77 6.61
C LYS A 50 -3.96 -7.54 6.80
N VAL A 51 -4.07 -6.58 5.88
CA VAL A 51 -3.44 -5.27 6.03
C VAL A 51 -4.53 -4.33 6.57
N GLY A 52 -4.60 -4.23 7.89
CA GLY A 52 -5.41 -3.24 8.58
C GLY A 52 -4.63 -1.94 8.70
N VAL A 53 -5.13 -0.88 8.08
CA VAL A 53 -4.92 0.50 8.52
C VAL A 53 -6.16 0.94 9.28
#